data_AF-A0A3C1Q4J7-F1
#
_entry.id   AF-A0A3C1Q4J7-F1
#
_cell.length_a   1.000
_cell.length_b   1.000
_cell.length_c   1.000
_cell.angle_alpha   90.00
_cell.angle_beta   90.00
_cell.angle_gamma   90.00
#
_symmetry.space_group_name_H-M   'P 1'
#
loop_
_entity.id
_entity.type
_entity.pdbx_description
1 polymer ?
#
loop_
_entity_poly.entity_id
_entity_poly.type
_entity_poly.pdbx_seq_one_letter_code
_entity_poly.pdbx_strand_id
1 'polypeptide(L)'
;MVLGAIGESPLAIFLLVSVGLLVAIFLAIPTTGWVSQKMADVLSFFSLEKFRKPPPLLSKGDALAMQGRVGDAFHVFRQYLKEHPRNLEIYSRLIDLAFGPMQDTELGDAIIAFGMKRLDRRGRRVIKRRRNAILFGELYP
;
A
#
# COMPACT_ATOMS: atom_id res chain seq x y z
N MET A 1 -5.32 -30.99 57.11
CA MET A 1 -5.50 -29.89 58.09
C MET A 1 -4.16 -29.19 58.34
N VAL A 2 -3.69 -28.34 57.41
CA VAL A 2 -2.41 -27.61 57.57
C VAL A 2 -2.60 -26.08 57.50
N LEU A 3 -3.81 -25.61 57.14
CA LEU A 3 -4.12 -24.18 57.01
C LEU A 3 -4.54 -23.48 58.32
N GLY A 4 -4.55 -24.19 59.46
CA GLY A 4 -5.13 -23.68 60.71
C GLY A 4 -4.16 -23.05 61.73
N ALA A 5 -2.84 -23.06 61.49
CA ALA A 5 -1.85 -22.70 62.51
C ALA A 5 -0.89 -21.56 62.10
N ILE A 6 -1.22 -20.76 61.07
CA ILE A 6 -0.36 -19.68 60.55
C ILE A 6 -0.76 -18.30 61.14
N GLY A 7 -1.52 -18.29 62.24
CA GLY A 7 -2.27 -17.12 62.70
C GLY A 7 -1.55 -16.11 63.60
N GLU A 8 -0.37 -16.38 64.16
CA GLU A 8 0.10 -15.56 65.32
C GLU A 8 1.52 -14.97 65.23
N SER A 9 2.28 -15.18 64.14
CA SER A 9 3.60 -14.54 63.99
C SER A 9 3.63 -13.51 62.85
N PRO A 10 4.03 -12.25 63.11
CA PRO A 10 4.16 -11.22 62.07
C PRO A 10 5.09 -11.64 60.93
N LEU A 11 6.09 -12.47 61.24
CA LEU A 11 7.04 -13.04 60.28
C LEU A 11 6.38 -13.98 59.27
N ALA A 12 5.41 -14.81 59.69
CA ALA A 12 4.73 -15.73 58.78
C ALA A 12 3.86 -14.97 57.76
N ILE A 13 3.20 -13.89 58.21
CA ILE A 13 2.43 -13.00 57.32
C ILE A 13 3.37 -12.31 56.33
N PHE A 14 4.51 -11.79 56.80
CA PHE A 14 5.50 -11.13 55.95
C PHE A 14 6.07 -12.06 54.86
N LEU A 15 6.38 -13.31 55.22
CA LEU A 15 6.84 -14.31 54.26
C LEU A 15 5.77 -14.69 53.23
N LEU A 16 4.51 -14.84 53.66
CA LEU A 16 3.39 -15.13 52.75
C LEU A 16 3.20 -14.00 51.72
N VAL A 17 3.21 -12.75 52.16
CA VAL A 17 3.07 -11.58 51.27
C VAL A 17 4.25 -11.48 50.31
N SER A 18 5.48 -11.73 50.80
CA SER A 18 6.69 -11.68 49.98
C SER A 18 6.70 -12.76 48.89
N VAL A 19 6.29 -13.98 49.23
CA VAL A 19 6.15 -15.08 48.26
C VAL A 19 5.04 -14.78 47.25
N GLY A 20 3.91 -14.23 47.68
CA GLY A 20 2.83 -13.81 46.79
C GLY A 20 3.28 -12.74 45.78
N LEU A 21 4.08 -11.76 46.23
CA LEU A 21 4.63 -10.72 45.38
C LEU A 21 5.59 -11.29 44.32
N LEU A 22 6.48 -12.21 44.72
CA LEU A 22 7.42 -12.86 43.81
C LEU A 22 6.70 -13.68 42.73
N VAL A 23 5.66 -14.42 43.11
CA VAL A 23 4.82 -15.17 42.16
C VAL A 23 4.11 -14.24 41.19
N ALA A 24 3.58 -13.11 41.66
CA ALA A 24 2.94 -12.12 40.80
C ALA A 24 3.90 -11.52 39.77
N ILE A 25 5.13 -11.18 40.17
CA ILE A 25 6.17 -10.67 39.27
C ILE A 25 6.56 -11.73 38.25
N PHE A 26 6.72 -12.99 38.69
CA PHE A 26 7.10 -14.09 37.81
C PHE A 26 6.04 -14.39 36.75
N LEU A 27 4.76 -14.26 37.10
CA LEU A 27 3.63 -14.42 36.16
C LEU A 27 3.46 -13.20 35.23
N ALA A 28 3.83 -12.00 35.68
CA ALA A 28 3.73 -10.78 34.87
C ALA A 28 4.61 -10.82 33.61
N ILE A 29 5.83 -11.38 33.72
CA ILE A 29 6.81 -11.46 32.63
C ILE A 29 6.27 -12.22 31.39
N PRO A 30 5.78 -13.48 31.50
CA PRO A 30 5.23 -14.21 30.35
C PRO A 30 3.93 -13.59 29.83
N THR A 31 3.07 -13.04 30.71
CA THR A 31 1.84 -12.37 30.26
C THR A 31 2.11 -11.13 29.42
N THR A 32 3.18 -10.39 29.72
CA THR A 32 3.55 -9.19 28.96
C THR A 32 3.95 -9.54 27.53
N GLY A 33 4.69 -10.63 27.33
CA GLY A 33 5.06 -11.12 26.00
C GLY A 33 3.85 -11.56 25.17
N TRP A 34 2.91 -12.29 25.79
CA TRP A 34 1.70 -12.76 25.12
C TRP A 34 0.76 -11.62 24.70
N VAL A 35 0.53 -10.64 25.59
CA VAL A 35 -0.29 -9.46 25.29
C VAL A 35 0.38 -8.58 24.22
N SER A 36 1.70 -8.41 24.30
CA SER A 36 2.47 -7.63 23.33
C SER A 36 2.37 -8.23 21.91
N GLN A 37 2.51 -9.54 21.77
CA GLN A 37 2.37 -10.22 20.47
C GLN A 37 0.96 -10.05 19.89
N LYS A 38 -0.08 -10.20 20.72
CA LYS A 38 -1.47 -10.01 20.26
C LYS A 38 -1.76 -8.58 19.84
N MET A 39 -1.23 -7.58 20.56
CA MET A 39 -1.36 -6.18 20.15
C MET A 39 -0.57 -5.89 18.87
N ALA A 40 0.61 -6.48 18.70
CA ALA A 40 1.40 -6.34 17.47
C ALA A 40 0.64 -6.88 16.24
N ASP A 41 0.00 -8.05 16.37
CA ASP A 41 -0.82 -8.63 15.31
C ASP A 41 -2.01 -7.73 14.95
N VAL A 42 -2.73 -7.22 15.96
CA VAL A 42 -3.89 -6.33 15.74
C VAL A 42 -3.46 -4.99 15.12
N LEU A 43 -2.34 -4.42 15.56
CA LEU A 43 -1.82 -3.16 15.01
C LEU A 43 -1.25 -3.34 13.60
N SER A 44 -0.72 -4.52 13.27
CA SER A 44 -0.22 -4.84 11.93
C SER A 44 -1.32 -4.76 10.87
N PHE A 45 -2.57 -5.09 11.23
CA PHE A 45 -3.74 -4.97 10.35
C PHE A 45 -4.01 -3.50 9.95
N PHE A 46 -3.98 -2.57 10.91
CA PHE A 46 -4.18 -1.13 10.65
C PHE A 46 -2.97 -0.46 9.98
N SER A 47 -1.78 -1.02 10.21
CA SER A 47 -0.51 -0.53 9.69
C SER A 47 -0.40 -0.69 8.15
N LEU A 48 -0.99 -1.74 7.59
CA LEU A 48 -0.85 -2.07 6.16
C LEU A 48 -1.54 -1.07 5.22
N GLU A 49 -2.64 -0.43 5.63
CA GLU A 49 -3.28 0.62 4.81
C GLU A 49 -2.46 1.92 4.78
N LYS A 50 -1.79 2.24 5.88
CA LYS A 50 -1.00 3.48 6.03
C LYS A 50 0.25 3.49 5.14
N PHE A 51 0.74 2.33 4.70
CA PHE A 51 1.92 2.22 3.82
C PHE A 51 1.60 2.11 2.33
N ARG A 52 0.33 2.21 1.93
CA ARG A 52 -0.01 2.30 0.52
C ARG A 52 0.35 3.69 0.02
N LYS A 53 1.42 3.80 -0.80
CA LYS A 53 1.82 5.08 -1.40
C LYS A 53 0.59 5.76 -2.01
N PRO A 54 0.32 7.03 -1.67
CA PRO A 54 -0.85 7.73 -2.18
C PRO A 54 -0.80 7.75 -3.71
N PRO A 55 -1.96 7.70 -4.39
CA PRO A 55 -1.98 7.80 -5.85
C PRO A 55 -1.28 9.10 -6.28
N PRO A 56 -0.49 9.05 -7.36
CA PRO A 56 0.28 10.20 -7.79
C PRO A 56 -0.65 11.29 -8.31
N LEU A 57 -0.32 12.54 -8.00
CA LEU A 57 -1.00 13.70 -8.55
C LEU A 57 -0.64 13.83 -10.03
N LEU A 58 -1.61 13.52 -10.91
CA LEU A 58 -1.40 13.51 -12.36
C LEU A 58 -1.32 14.92 -12.96
N SER A 59 -1.77 15.94 -12.23
CA SER A 59 -1.83 17.34 -12.66
C SER A 59 -0.50 17.88 -13.18
N LYS A 60 0.64 17.43 -12.65
CA LYS A 60 1.96 17.85 -13.14
C LYS A 60 2.22 17.37 -14.58
N GLY A 61 1.93 16.10 -14.85
CA GLY A 61 2.09 15.54 -16.21
C GLY A 61 1.07 16.16 -17.18
N ASP A 62 -0.17 16.33 -16.72
CA ASP A 62 -1.23 16.97 -17.52
C ASP A 62 -0.86 18.42 -17.89
N ALA A 63 -0.35 19.21 -16.92
CA ALA A 63 0.08 20.58 -17.17
C ALA A 63 1.24 20.67 -18.18
N LEU A 64 2.21 19.76 -18.10
CA LEU A 64 3.31 19.69 -19.07
C LEU A 64 2.79 19.35 -20.48
N ALA A 65 1.85 18.41 -20.58
CA ALA A 65 1.24 18.04 -21.85
C ALA A 65 0.47 19.22 -22.47
N MET A 66 -0.30 19.94 -21.65
CA MET A 66 -1.03 21.15 -22.08
C MET A 66 -0.10 22.28 -22.53
N GLN A 67 1.11 22.38 -21.97
CA GLN A 67 2.14 23.33 -22.40
C GLN A 67 2.85 22.92 -23.69
N GLY A 68 2.45 21.81 -24.33
CA GLY A 68 3.15 21.25 -25.50
C GLY A 68 4.48 20.57 -25.15
N ARG A 69 4.82 20.46 -23.87
CA ARG A 69 6.03 19.77 -23.38
C ARG A 69 5.77 18.27 -23.25
N VAL A 70 5.43 17.66 -24.38
CA VAL A 70 4.95 16.28 -24.48
C VAL A 70 5.98 15.27 -23.96
N GLY A 71 7.26 15.45 -24.31
CA GLY A 71 8.34 14.59 -23.82
C GLY A 71 8.52 14.64 -22.30
N ASP A 72 8.45 15.83 -21.70
CA ASP A 72 8.54 15.99 -20.24
C ASP A 72 7.35 15.37 -19.53
N ALA A 73 6.14 15.56 -20.07
CA ALA A 73 4.92 14.92 -19.57
C ALA A 73 5.05 13.39 -19.58
N PHE A 74 5.55 12.84 -20.68
CA PHE A 74 5.81 11.42 -20.82
C PHE A 74 6.80 10.91 -19.75
N HIS A 75 7.91 11.63 -19.54
CA HIS A 75 8.89 11.28 -18.52
C HIS A 75 8.30 11.27 -17.11
N VAL A 76 7.47 12.26 -16.76
CA VAL A 76 6.78 12.33 -15.47
C VAL A 76 5.82 11.14 -15.28
N PHE A 77 4.97 10.86 -16.26
CA PHE A 77 4.05 9.73 -16.16
C PHE A 77 4.79 8.39 -16.11
N ARG A 78 5.91 8.24 -16.83
CA ARG A 78 6.76 7.05 -16.74
C ARG A 78 7.34 6.87 -15.34
N GLN A 79 7.74 7.95 -14.66
CA GLN A 79 8.19 7.87 -13.26
C GLN A 79 7.04 7.43 -12.35
N TYR A 80 5.85 8.01 -12.50
CA TYR A 80 4.68 7.60 -11.73
C TYR A 80 4.32 6.13 -11.97
N LEU A 81 4.50 5.62 -13.19
CA LEU A 81 4.25 4.23 -13.51
C LEU A 81 5.21 3.27 -12.80
N LYS A 82 6.47 3.67 -12.58
CA LYS A 82 7.43 2.88 -11.80
C LYS A 82 6.97 2.69 -10.36
N GLU A 83 6.40 3.75 -9.77
CA GLU A 83 5.91 3.72 -8.39
C GLU A 83 4.52 3.09 -8.25
N HIS A 84 3.67 3.24 -9.28
CA HIS A 84 2.29 2.78 -9.27
C HIS A 84 1.98 1.92 -10.52
N PRO A 85 2.59 0.72 -10.63
CA PRO A 85 2.58 -0.08 -11.86
C PRO A 85 1.23 -0.64 -12.29
N ARG A 86 0.23 -0.58 -11.41
CA ARG A 86 -1.15 -1.06 -11.65
C ARG A 86 -2.16 0.08 -11.78
N ASN A 87 -1.72 1.34 -11.82
CA ASN A 87 -2.62 2.48 -11.92
C ASN A 87 -3.03 2.71 -13.39
N LEU A 88 -4.30 2.43 -13.69
CA LEU A 88 -4.90 2.54 -15.02
C LEU A 88 -4.81 3.96 -15.61
N GLU A 89 -4.94 5.00 -14.80
CA GLU A 89 -5.00 6.37 -15.29
C GLU A 89 -3.65 6.80 -15.87
N ILE A 90 -2.54 6.33 -15.29
CA ILE A 90 -1.20 6.59 -15.81
C ILE A 90 -1.01 5.95 -17.19
N TYR A 91 -1.46 4.71 -17.37
CA TYR A 91 -1.43 4.07 -18.69
C TYR A 91 -2.26 4.84 -19.70
N SER A 92 -3.47 5.25 -19.31
CA SER A 92 -4.34 6.06 -20.15
C SER A 92 -3.65 7.32 -20.67
N ARG A 93 -3.01 8.09 -19.78
CA ARG A 93 -2.26 9.30 -20.17
C ARG A 93 -1.07 8.99 -21.07
N LEU A 94 -0.31 7.93 -20.78
CA LEU A 94 0.82 7.52 -21.63
C LEU A 94 0.37 7.09 -23.03
N ILE A 95 -0.76 6.37 -23.13
CA ILE A 95 -1.38 5.97 -24.40
C ILE A 95 -1.83 7.21 -25.19
N ASP A 96 -2.50 8.15 -24.53
CA ASP A 96 -2.94 9.41 -25.14
C ASP A 96 -1.75 10.19 -25.71
N LEU A 97 -0.67 10.32 -24.93
CA LEU A 97 0.54 11.03 -25.38
C LEU A 97 1.20 10.32 -26.57
N ALA A 98 1.36 8.99 -26.49
CA ALA A 98 2.04 8.21 -27.51
C ALA A 98 1.29 8.23 -28.84
N PHE A 99 -0.01 7.92 -28.85
CA PHE A 99 -0.80 7.88 -30.08
C PHE A 99 -1.27 9.25 -30.55
N GLY A 100 -1.41 10.23 -29.66
CA GLY A 100 -1.83 11.59 -30.00
C GLY A 100 -0.63 12.46 -30.39
N PRO A 101 -0.16 13.36 -29.52
CA PRO A 101 0.83 14.37 -29.88
C PRO A 101 2.22 13.83 -30.25
N MET A 102 2.63 12.64 -29.76
CA MET A 102 3.91 12.04 -30.16
C MET A 102 3.85 11.30 -31.49
N GLN A 103 2.65 10.85 -31.90
CA GLN A 103 2.42 10.00 -33.07
C GLN A 103 3.33 8.76 -33.13
N ASP A 104 3.77 8.27 -31.97
CA ASP A 104 4.65 7.12 -31.83
C ASP A 104 3.81 5.88 -31.51
N THR A 105 3.35 5.23 -32.57
CA THR A 105 2.47 4.06 -32.49
C THR A 105 3.17 2.85 -31.87
N GLU A 106 4.47 2.67 -32.15
CA GLU A 106 5.26 1.58 -31.56
C GLU A 106 5.38 1.73 -30.05
N LEU A 107 5.65 2.94 -29.56
CA LEU A 107 5.68 3.25 -28.14
C LEU A 107 4.31 3.03 -27.50
N GLY A 108 3.25 3.48 -28.17
CA GLY A 108 1.87 3.26 -27.74
C GLY A 108 1.55 1.78 -27.56
N ASP A 109 1.89 0.94 -28.54
CA ASP A 109 1.69 -0.50 -28.49
C ASP A 109 2.55 -1.18 -27.41
N ALA A 110 3.78 -0.72 -27.19
CA ALA A 110 4.63 -1.20 -26.10
C ALA A 110 4.00 -0.89 -24.72
N ILE A 111 3.43 0.30 -24.54
CA ILE A 111 2.71 0.70 -23.32
C ILE A 111 1.47 -0.18 -23.12
N ILE A 112 0.70 -0.43 -24.18
CA ILE A 112 -0.46 -1.34 -24.14
C ILE A 112 -0.02 -2.74 -23.72
N ALA A 113 1.02 -3.31 -24.35
CA ALA A 113 1.54 -4.62 -24.03
C ALA A 113 1.99 -4.72 -22.56
N PHE A 114 2.63 -3.68 -22.04
CA PHE A 114 3.01 -3.61 -20.63
C PHE A 114 1.79 -3.55 -19.70
N GLY A 115 0.80 -2.72 -20.03
CA GLY A 115 -0.47 -2.61 -19.31
C GLY A 115 -1.25 -3.92 -19.29
N MET A 116 -1.22 -4.68 -20.39
CA MET A 116 -1.85 -5.99 -20.49
C MET A 116 -1.28 -7.03 -19.52
N LYS A 117 -0.01 -6.89 -19.11
CA LYS A 117 0.63 -7.77 -18.13
C LYS A 117 0.35 -7.38 -16.68
N ARG A 118 0.07 -6.09 -16.41
CA ARG A 118 0.02 -5.54 -15.04
C ARG A 118 -1.37 -5.15 -14.55
N LEU A 119 -2.26 -4.75 -15.47
CA LEU A 119 -3.59 -4.29 -15.14
C LEU A 119 -4.58 -5.45 -14.91
N ASP A 120 -5.60 -5.15 -14.13
CA ASP A 120 -6.74 -6.04 -13.90
C ASP A 120 -7.61 -6.19 -15.17
N ARG A 121 -8.63 -7.04 -15.13
CA ARG A 121 -9.49 -7.30 -16.31
C ARG A 121 -10.21 -6.03 -16.78
N ARG A 122 -10.59 -5.14 -15.86
CA ARG A 122 -11.22 -3.86 -16.20
C ARG A 122 -10.22 -2.94 -16.90
N GLY A 123 -9.05 -2.72 -16.31
CA GLY A 123 -8.02 -1.87 -16.89
C GLY A 123 -7.57 -2.32 -18.27
N ARG A 124 -7.38 -3.63 -18.49
CA ARG A 124 -7.07 -4.22 -19.79
C ARG A 124 -8.10 -3.89 -20.88
N ARG A 125 -9.40 -3.91 -20.54
CA ARG A 125 -10.46 -3.54 -21.48
C ARG A 125 -10.43 -2.04 -21.81
N VAL A 126 -10.19 -1.21 -20.81
CA VAL A 126 -10.15 0.26 -20.97
C VAL A 126 -9.01 0.66 -21.90
N ILE A 127 -7.79 0.18 -21.66
CA ILE A 127 -6.63 0.56 -22.49
C ILE A 127 -6.79 0.08 -23.95
N LYS A 128 -7.37 -1.10 -24.18
CA LYS A 128 -7.66 -1.61 -25.52
C LYS A 128 -8.70 -0.78 -26.25
N ARG A 129 -9.82 -0.46 -25.57
CA ARG A 129 -10.87 0.38 -26.15
C ARG A 129 -10.33 1.76 -26.48
N ARG A 130 -9.51 2.33 -25.59
CA ARG A 130 -8.89 3.64 -25.78
C ARG A 130 -7.98 3.67 -27.00
N ARG A 131 -7.07 2.70 -27.13
CA ARG A 131 -6.23 2.56 -28.34
C ARG A 131 -7.08 2.52 -29.61
N ASN A 132 -8.11 1.68 -29.64
CA ASN A 132 -8.98 1.56 -30.81
C ASN A 132 -9.68 2.89 -31.12
N ALA A 133 -10.23 3.58 -30.12
CA ALA A 133 -10.87 4.88 -30.30
C ALA A 133 -9.91 5.93 -30.88
N ILE A 134 -8.64 5.91 -30.49
CA ILE A 134 -7.62 6.81 -31.07
C ILE A 134 -7.33 6.43 -32.53
N LEU A 135 -7.09 5.14 -32.81
CA LEU A 135 -6.80 4.66 -34.18
C LEU A 135 -7.95 4.89 -35.16
N PHE A 136 -9.19 4.88 -34.69
CA PHE A 136 -10.37 5.17 -35.50
C PHE A 136 -10.73 6.67 -35.55
N GLY A 137 -9.92 7.55 -34.96
CA GLY A 137 -10.15 9.01 -34.96
C GLY A 137 -11.30 9.47 -34.07
N GLU A 138 -11.83 8.63 -33.19
CA GLU A 138 -12.94 8.98 -32.29
C GLU A 138 -12.49 9.88 -31.13
N LEU A 139 -11.22 9.75 -30.70
CA LEU A 139 -10.66 10.49 -29.57
C LEU A 139 -9.80 11.70 -29.99
N TYR A 140 -9.13 11.58 -31.13
CA TYR A 140 -8.27 12.60 -31.73
C TYR A 140 -8.50 12.57 -33.24
N PRO A 141 -9.51 13.31 -33.76
CA PRO A 141 -9.80 13.39 -35.19
C PRO A 141 -8.74 14.17 -35.97
#